data_AF-A0A1V5Y115-F1
#
_entry.id   AF-A0A1V5Y115-F1
#
_cell.length_a   1.000
_cell.length_b   1.000
_cell.length_c   1.000
_cell.angle_alpha   90.00
_cell.angle_beta   90.00
_cell.angle_gamma   90.00
#
_symmetry.space_group_name_H-M   'P 1'
#
loop_
_entity.id
_entity.type
_entity.pdbx_description
1 polymer ?
#
loop_
_entity_poly.entity_id
_entity_poly.type
_entity_poly.pdbx_seq_one_letter_code
_entity_poly.pdbx_strand_id
1 'polypeptide(L)'
;MKRNSKVWVVLVCGIIAASLAIAAWAQNDKKVKEEKQEKIIALENAPAPVQATIIKETAGGEIKEIEEELENGKIVYSAEFVKDGKKKEIHVAADGSLMKEDDNEDEDDEEESVPYESLPAAVKAAVEKHLGGAGPFKAKVETKKGIKVFEIESKISEQDASIEVTESGDPLEIEREIPAQNLPPAIIDKIIKKFPEGKIKEAEQVQKFYYEIEITENGKTKEIIFSPTGEMKKEKNDKKEENDDD
;
A
#
# COMPACT_ATOMS: atom_id res chain seq x y z
N MET A 1 -56.44 49.26 -2.16
CA MET A 1 -56.75 48.69 -0.83
C MET A 1 -55.45 48.27 -0.16
N LYS A 2 -55.24 48.70 1.09
CA LYS A 2 -54.17 48.31 2.03
C LYS A 2 -54.51 46.89 2.58
N ARG A 3 -53.64 46.08 3.20
CA ARG A 3 -52.82 46.37 4.40
C ARG A 3 -51.98 45.13 4.80
N ASN A 4 -50.78 45.40 5.30
CA ASN A 4 -49.88 44.50 6.05
C ASN A 4 -50.53 43.89 7.31
N SER A 5 -49.97 42.79 7.84
CA SER A 5 -49.36 42.79 9.20
C SER A 5 -48.73 41.46 9.62
N LYS A 6 -47.56 41.60 10.25
CA LYS A 6 -46.79 40.63 11.04
C LYS A 6 -47.61 40.03 12.20
N VAL A 7 -47.19 38.87 12.74
CA VAL A 7 -46.77 38.64 14.14
C VAL A 7 -46.74 37.13 14.46
N TRP A 8 -45.85 36.83 15.40
CA TRP A 8 -45.18 35.60 15.80
C TRP A 8 -45.81 35.07 17.10
N VAL A 9 -45.88 33.75 17.32
CA VAL A 9 -46.03 33.16 18.67
C VAL A 9 -45.20 31.87 18.76
N VAL A 10 -44.34 31.83 19.77
CA VAL A 10 -43.54 30.69 20.25
C VAL A 10 -44.12 30.25 21.62
N LEU A 11 -43.76 29.02 22.05
CA LEU A 11 -43.89 28.35 23.37
C LEU A 11 -45.04 27.32 23.49
N VAL A 12 -44.91 26.14 24.10
CA VAL A 12 -43.82 25.24 24.62
C VAL A 12 -44.53 24.03 25.29
N CYS A 13 -43.82 22.91 25.49
CA CYS A 13 -44.06 21.78 26.45
C CYS A 13 -44.91 20.56 26.04
N GLY A 14 -44.23 19.40 25.95
CA GLY A 14 -44.56 18.21 26.77
C GLY A 14 -45.09 16.92 26.10
N ILE A 15 -44.18 15.97 25.76
CA ILE A 15 -44.17 14.48 25.92
C ILE A 15 -45.52 13.69 25.80
N ILE A 16 -45.74 12.52 25.14
CA ILE A 16 -45.01 11.26 24.81
C ILE A 16 -45.77 10.57 23.64
N ALA A 17 -45.05 9.80 22.79
CA ALA A 17 -45.42 8.47 22.24
C ALA A 17 -45.26 8.29 20.71
N ALA A 18 -44.25 7.46 20.38
CA ALA A 18 -44.19 6.47 19.30
C ALA A 18 -44.61 6.86 17.87
N SER A 19 -43.61 7.00 16.98
CA SER A 19 -43.33 6.03 15.88
C SER A 19 -42.48 6.65 14.76
N LEU A 20 -41.45 5.91 14.38
CA LEU A 20 -40.85 5.77 13.03
C LEU A 20 -40.53 7.02 12.21
N ALA A 21 -39.22 7.32 12.12
CA ALA A 21 -38.45 7.69 10.92
C ALA A 21 -37.41 8.77 11.26
N ILE A 22 -36.21 8.35 11.68
CA ILE A 22 -35.03 9.24 11.67
C ILE A 22 -34.32 9.00 10.33
N ALA A 23 -34.69 9.76 9.30
CA ALA A 23 -33.79 10.00 8.17
C ALA A 23 -32.77 11.05 8.62
N ALA A 24 -31.76 10.60 9.38
CA ALA A 24 -30.62 11.42 9.75
C ALA A 24 -29.62 11.47 8.59
N TRP A 25 -29.51 12.65 8.00
CA TRP A 25 -28.27 13.32 7.59
C TRP A 25 -27.16 12.43 7.04
N ALA A 26 -26.95 12.55 5.73
CA ALA A 26 -25.81 12.09 4.96
C ALA A 26 -24.50 12.08 5.76
N GLN A 27 -24.10 10.88 6.21
CA GLN A 27 -22.74 10.63 6.62
C GLN A 27 -21.88 10.57 5.36
N ASN A 28 -20.98 11.54 5.33
CA ASN A 28 -19.90 11.73 4.39
C ASN A 28 -18.98 10.49 4.49
N ASP A 29 -19.13 9.52 3.58
CA ASP A 29 -18.20 8.40 3.40
C ASP A 29 -16.85 8.94 2.87
N LYS A 30 -16.10 9.62 3.74
CA LYS A 30 -14.66 9.68 3.59
C LYS A 30 -14.15 8.27 3.88
N LYS A 31 -13.89 7.51 2.81
CA LYS A 31 -12.88 6.45 2.80
C LYS A 31 -11.64 7.01 3.50
N VAL A 32 -11.44 6.61 4.75
CA VAL A 32 -10.15 6.79 5.44
C VAL A 32 -9.19 5.90 4.67
N LYS A 33 -8.25 6.52 3.95
CA LYS A 33 -7.03 5.82 3.56
C LYS A 33 -6.45 5.28 4.88
N GLU A 34 -6.25 3.97 4.99
CA GLU A 34 -5.23 3.46 5.90
C GLU A 34 -3.91 4.03 5.39
N GLU A 35 -3.59 5.25 5.84
CA GLU A 35 -2.24 5.77 5.82
C GLU A 35 -1.47 4.86 6.78
N LYS A 36 -0.31 4.36 6.33
CA LYS A 36 0.69 3.74 7.21
C LYS A 36 0.83 4.73 8.37
N GLN A 37 0.27 4.41 9.53
CA GLN A 37 0.16 5.38 10.60
C GLN A 37 1.51 5.38 11.28
N GLU A 38 2.46 6.10 10.68
CA GLU A 38 3.80 6.36 11.20
C GLU A 38 3.64 6.86 12.62
N LYS A 39 3.95 5.98 13.59
CA LYS A 39 3.80 6.30 15.00
C LYS A 39 5.06 7.02 15.43
N ILE A 40 5.04 8.34 15.26
CA ILE A 40 6.10 9.20 15.77
C ILE A 40 6.11 9.12 17.29
N ILE A 41 7.25 8.75 17.84
CA ILE A 41 7.47 8.67 19.28
C ILE A 41 8.61 9.59 19.71
N ALA A 42 8.55 10.04 20.96
CA ALA A 42 9.69 10.67 21.59
C ALA A 42 10.73 9.60 21.99
N LEU A 43 12.03 9.95 22.00
CA LEU A 43 13.12 9.03 22.35
C LEU A 43 12.87 8.34 23.70
N GLU A 44 12.37 9.07 24.69
CA GLU A 44 12.05 8.54 26.02
C GLU A 44 10.95 7.46 26.04
N ASN A 45 10.13 7.39 24.98
CA ASN A 45 9.07 6.40 24.82
C ASN A 45 9.54 5.13 24.10
N ALA A 46 10.73 5.16 23.47
CA ALA A 46 11.33 3.96 22.90
C ALA A 46 11.84 3.03 24.02
N PRO A 47 11.97 1.71 23.79
CA PRO A 47 12.57 0.79 24.75
C PRO A 47 13.99 1.24 25.17
N ALA A 48 14.36 1.02 26.43
CA ALA A 48 15.69 1.36 26.94
C ALA A 48 16.88 0.88 26.06
N PRO A 49 16.88 -0.35 25.50
CA PRO A 49 17.98 -0.76 24.63
C PRO A 49 17.98 0.00 23.28
N VAL A 50 16.81 0.36 22.75
CA VAL A 50 16.66 1.18 21.54
C VAL A 50 17.20 2.59 21.79
N GLN A 51 16.84 3.20 22.92
CA GLN A 51 17.35 4.52 23.33
C GLN A 51 18.89 4.52 23.37
N ALA A 52 19.48 3.49 24.00
CA ALA A 52 20.93 3.38 24.12
C ALA A 52 21.61 3.31 22.75
N THR A 53 21.05 2.55 21.81
CA THR A 53 21.58 2.43 20.45
C THR A 53 21.42 3.73 19.66
N ILE A 54 20.24 4.37 19.68
CA ILE A 54 20.03 5.66 18.99
C ILE A 54 21.01 6.72 19.51
N ILE A 55 21.16 6.86 20.83
CA ILE A 55 22.10 7.82 21.44
C ILE A 55 23.55 7.50 21.02
N LYS A 56 23.93 6.23 20.99
CA LYS A 56 25.26 5.78 20.60
C LYS A 56 25.57 6.09 19.13
N GLU A 57 24.66 5.77 18.22
CA GLU A 57 24.88 5.87 16.77
C GLU A 57 24.73 7.30 16.26
N THR A 58 23.81 8.08 16.82
CA THR A 58 23.73 9.53 16.55
C THR A 58 25.02 10.22 16.99
N ALA A 59 25.64 9.78 18.09
CA ALA A 59 26.90 10.28 18.63
C ALA A 59 26.97 11.82 18.61
N GLY A 60 25.92 12.44 19.15
CA GLY A 60 25.76 13.90 19.25
C GLY A 60 25.08 14.59 18.06
N GLY A 61 24.58 13.84 17.07
CA GLY A 61 23.73 14.37 16.00
C GLY A 61 22.37 14.88 16.50
N GLU A 62 21.76 15.81 15.77
CA GLU A 62 20.43 16.33 16.08
C GLU A 62 19.37 15.35 15.57
N ILE A 63 18.70 14.63 16.48
CA ILE A 63 17.57 13.76 16.15
C ILE A 63 16.39 14.62 15.68
N LYS A 64 15.85 14.30 14.51
CA LYS A 64 14.70 14.99 13.90
C LYS A 64 13.41 14.28 14.23
N GLU A 65 13.42 12.96 14.10
CA GLU A 65 12.23 12.13 14.14
C GLU A 65 12.60 10.72 14.61
N ILE A 66 11.68 10.09 15.35
CA ILE A 66 11.78 8.67 15.71
C ILE A 66 10.40 8.06 15.46
N GLU A 67 10.39 6.99 14.69
CA GLU A 67 9.16 6.28 14.31
C GLU A 67 9.19 4.87 14.88
N GLU A 68 8.03 4.40 15.33
CA GLU A 68 7.80 2.99 15.66
C GLU A 68 7.03 2.34 14.51
N GLU A 69 7.67 1.39 13.85
CA GLU A 69 7.15 0.68 12.69
C GLU A 69 6.95 -0.81 12.98
N LEU A 70 6.02 -1.42 12.25
CA LEU A 70 5.85 -2.86 12.24
C LEU A 70 6.35 -3.40 10.89
N GLU A 71 7.56 -3.95 10.90
CA GLU A 71 8.19 -4.56 9.73
C GLU A 71 8.24 -6.08 9.89
N ASN A 72 7.69 -6.83 8.94
CA ASN A 72 7.70 -8.29 8.96
C ASN A 72 7.16 -8.90 10.28
N GLY A 73 6.16 -8.25 10.88
CA GLY A 73 5.57 -8.63 12.17
C GLY A 73 6.45 -8.34 13.40
N LYS A 74 7.54 -7.60 13.23
CA LYS A 74 8.45 -7.17 14.30
C LYS A 74 8.40 -5.65 14.46
N ILE A 75 8.50 -5.20 15.70
CA ILE A 75 8.60 -3.76 15.98
C ILE A 75 10.03 -3.30 15.70
N VAL A 76 10.16 -2.33 14.81
CA VAL A 76 11.39 -1.65 14.45
C VAL A 76 11.25 -0.17 14.78
N TYR A 77 12.34 0.46 15.18
CA TYR A 77 12.39 1.89 15.46
C TYR A 77 13.30 2.56 14.46
N SER A 78 12.76 3.43 13.62
CA SER A 78 13.57 4.31 12.76
C SER A 78 13.92 5.59 13.52
N ALA A 79 15.15 6.07 13.39
CA ALA A 79 15.58 7.35 13.92
C ALA A 79 16.29 8.18 12.85
N GLU A 80 15.67 9.28 12.44
CA GLU A 80 16.27 10.26 11.55
C GLU A 80 17.06 11.30 12.34
N PHE A 81 18.28 11.61 11.91
CA PHE A 81 19.13 12.60 12.56
C PHE A 81 20.05 13.33 11.59
N VAL A 82 20.50 14.52 11.98
CA VAL A 82 21.48 15.30 11.24
C VAL A 82 22.82 15.26 11.95
N LYS A 83 23.85 14.82 11.23
CA LYS A 83 25.24 14.82 11.70
C LYS A 83 26.14 15.39 10.62
N ASP A 84 27.01 16.33 10.99
CA ASP A 84 27.92 17.02 10.05
C ASP A 84 27.19 17.63 8.83
N GLY A 85 25.95 18.11 9.05
CA GLY A 85 25.10 18.70 8.01
C GLY A 85 24.47 17.69 7.04
N LYS A 86 24.61 16.38 7.28
CA LYS A 86 23.96 15.32 6.49
C LYS A 86 22.83 14.68 7.28
N LYS A 87 21.66 14.53 6.65
CA LYS A 87 20.57 13.70 7.15
C LYS A 87 21.00 12.23 7.05
N LYS A 88 20.73 11.47 8.10
CA LYS A 88 20.97 10.04 8.22
C LYS A 88 19.78 9.41 8.91
N GLU A 89 19.60 8.13 8.69
CA GLU A 89 18.56 7.32 9.30
C GLU A 89 19.18 6.00 9.76
N ILE A 90 18.67 5.46 10.87
CA ILE A 90 19.06 4.15 11.39
C ILE A 90 17.81 3.41 11.82
N HIS A 91 17.79 2.10 11.57
CA HIS A 91 16.75 1.20 12.07
C HIS A 91 17.30 0.38 13.23
N VAL A 92 16.51 0.31 14.31
CA VAL A 92 16.88 -0.38 15.54
C VAL A 92 15.76 -1.32 15.95
N ALA A 93 16.06 -2.61 16.07
CA ALA A 93 15.10 -3.60 16.54
C ALA A 93 14.72 -3.32 18.02
N ALA A 94 13.56 -3.80 18.46
CA ALA A 94 13.07 -3.59 19.82
C ALA A 94 14.02 -4.05 20.95
N ASP A 95 14.96 -4.96 20.66
CA ASP A 95 16.01 -5.42 21.59
C ASP A 95 17.27 -4.53 21.62
N GLY A 96 17.30 -3.45 20.83
CA GLY A 96 18.40 -2.51 20.67
C GLY A 96 19.42 -2.87 19.60
N SER A 97 19.22 -3.96 18.85
CA SER A 97 20.13 -4.32 17.76
C SER A 97 20.02 -3.32 16.61
N LEU A 98 21.16 -2.77 16.17
CA LEU A 98 21.24 -1.93 14.97
C LEU A 98 21.09 -2.84 13.74
N MET A 99 20.10 -2.54 12.91
CA MET A 99 19.88 -3.21 11.63
C MET A 99 20.89 -2.69 10.60
N LYS A 100 21.37 -3.55 9.70
CA LYS A 100 22.35 -3.14 8.68
C LYS A 100 21.65 -2.39 7.55
N GLU A 101 22.40 -1.64 6.74
CA GLU A 101 21.85 -0.98 5.55
C GLU A 101 21.17 -1.97 4.58
N ASP A 102 21.65 -3.22 4.48
CA ASP A 102 20.97 -4.28 3.70
C ASP A 102 19.61 -4.72 4.29
N ASP A 103 19.35 -4.38 5.57
CA ASP A 103 18.04 -4.56 6.22
C ASP A 103 17.18 -3.29 6.14
N ASN A 104 17.76 -2.16 5.71
CA ASN A 104 17.07 -0.89 5.52
C ASN A 104 16.53 -0.87 4.09
N GLU A 105 15.25 -0.55 3.97
CA GLU A 105 14.45 -0.78 2.77
C GLU A 105 14.72 0.15 1.57
N ASP A 106 15.87 0.84 1.54
CA ASP A 106 16.30 1.73 0.45
C ASP A 106 17.54 1.16 -0.29
N GLU A 107 17.55 -0.15 -0.58
CA GLU A 107 18.36 -0.61 -1.71
C GLU A 107 17.71 0.02 -2.95
N ASP A 108 18.40 1.00 -3.54
CA ASP A 108 18.18 1.38 -4.94
C ASP A 108 18.24 0.06 -5.72
N ASP A 109 17.07 -0.50 -6.07
CA ASP A 109 16.90 -1.73 -6.83
C ASP A 109 17.58 -1.51 -8.20
N GLU A 110 18.90 -1.76 -8.28
CA GLU A 110 19.64 -1.62 -9.53
C GLU A 110 19.12 -2.66 -10.52
N GLU A 111 18.25 -2.23 -11.44
CA GLU A 111 17.76 -3.03 -12.54
C GLU A 111 18.91 -3.36 -13.52
N GLU A 112 19.30 -4.63 -13.60
CA GLU A 112 20.28 -5.12 -14.58
C GLU A 112 19.56 -5.68 -15.81
N SER A 113 19.89 -5.18 -17.01
CA SER A 113 19.40 -5.79 -18.25
C SER A 113 20.06 -7.15 -18.50
N VAL A 114 19.22 -8.18 -18.67
CA VAL A 114 19.68 -9.56 -18.90
C VAL A 114 19.12 -10.11 -20.22
N PRO A 115 19.85 -11.00 -20.92
CA PRO A 115 19.30 -11.65 -22.11
C PRO A 115 18.09 -12.51 -21.75
N TYR A 116 16.96 -12.33 -22.44
CA TYR A 116 15.75 -13.14 -22.23
C TYR A 116 16.02 -14.66 -22.32
N GLU A 117 16.92 -15.06 -23.22
CA GLU A 117 17.29 -16.47 -23.38
C GLU A 117 18.03 -17.06 -22.18
N SER A 118 18.60 -16.23 -21.32
CA SER A 118 19.29 -16.65 -20.09
C SER A 118 18.36 -16.81 -18.88
N LEU A 119 17.10 -16.40 -19.00
CA LEU A 119 16.16 -16.42 -17.89
C LEU A 119 15.85 -17.85 -17.40
N PRO A 120 15.52 -18.00 -16.10
CA PRO A 120 15.03 -19.27 -15.55
C PRO A 120 13.85 -19.83 -16.34
N ALA A 121 13.73 -21.16 -16.41
CA ALA A 121 12.65 -21.80 -17.15
C ALA A 121 11.27 -21.43 -16.61
N ALA A 122 11.14 -21.24 -15.29
CA ALA A 122 9.89 -20.85 -14.64
C ALA A 122 9.45 -19.43 -15.03
N VAL A 123 10.41 -18.49 -15.12
CA VAL A 123 10.19 -17.13 -15.61
C VAL A 123 9.69 -17.14 -17.05
N LYS A 124 10.36 -17.88 -17.95
CA LYS A 124 9.91 -18.02 -19.35
C LYS A 124 8.51 -18.63 -19.45
N ALA A 125 8.21 -19.64 -18.62
CA ALA A 125 6.88 -20.25 -18.60
C ALA A 125 5.79 -19.28 -18.11
N ALA A 126 6.10 -18.41 -17.14
CA ALA A 126 5.19 -17.36 -16.70
C ALA A 126 4.93 -16.34 -17.81
N VAL A 127 5.98 -15.89 -18.51
CA VAL A 127 5.88 -14.99 -19.67
C VAL A 127 5.00 -15.62 -20.76
N GLU A 128 5.25 -16.88 -21.13
CA GLU A 128 4.44 -17.58 -22.13
C GLU A 128 2.96 -17.68 -21.73
N LYS A 129 2.70 -18.06 -20.47
CA LYS A 129 1.35 -18.22 -19.93
C LYS A 129 0.57 -16.90 -19.89
N HIS A 130 1.23 -15.81 -19.50
CA HIS A 130 0.56 -14.56 -19.18
C HIS A 130 0.59 -13.56 -20.35
N LEU A 131 1.73 -13.39 -21.02
CA LEU A 131 1.90 -12.43 -22.12
C LEU A 131 1.66 -13.05 -23.51
N GLY A 132 1.85 -14.37 -23.65
CA GLY A 132 1.90 -15.05 -24.95
C GLY A 132 3.33 -15.05 -25.51
N GLY A 133 3.84 -16.24 -25.83
CA GLY A 133 5.28 -16.51 -26.02
C GLY A 133 5.96 -15.98 -27.29
N ALA A 134 5.50 -14.89 -27.91
CA ALA A 134 6.16 -14.36 -29.11
C ALA A 134 6.17 -12.83 -29.14
N GLY A 135 7.34 -12.25 -28.89
CA GLY A 135 7.64 -10.83 -29.08
C GLY A 135 9.14 -10.58 -28.85
N PRO A 136 9.69 -9.43 -29.25
CA PRO A 136 10.98 -9.02 -28.72
C PRO A 136 10.80 -8.78 -27.22
N PHE A 137 11.50 -9.57 -26.40
CA PHE A 137 11.50 -9.40 -24.96
C PHE A 137 12.70 -8.55 -24.54
N LYS A 138 12.46 -7.55 -23.70
CA LYS A 138 13.51 -6.93 -22.89
C LYS A 138 13.33 -7.45 -21.48
N ALA A 139 14.39 -8.02 -20.92
CA ALA A 139 14.36 -8.51 -19.56
C ALA A 139 15.31 -7.70 -18.69
N LYS A 140 14.86 -7.41 -17.49
CA LYS A 140 15.66 -6.86 -16.40
C LYS A 140 15.52 -7.77 -15.19
N VAL A 141 16.52 -7.74 -14.33
CA VAL A 141 16.51 -8.40 -13.03
C VAL A 141 16.86 -7.40 -11.96
N GLU A 142 16.18 -7.50 -10.82
CA GLU A 142 16.41 -6.69 -9.62
C GLU A 142 16.27 -7.59 -8.39
N THR A 143 16.70 -7.09 -7.22
CA THR A 143 16.63 -7.84 -5.96
C THR A 143 15.75 -7.11 -4.95
N LYS A 144 14.44 -7.36 -5.02
CA LYS A 144 13.48 -6.79 -4.06
C LYS A 144 13.53 -7.58 -2.75
N LYS A 145 14.08 -6.98 -1.68
CA LYS A 145 14.18 -7.57 -0.33
C LYS A 145 14.88 -8.94 -0.29
N GLY A 146 16.01 -9.05 -0.99
CA GLY A 146 16.77 -10.30 -1.10
C GLY A 146 16.12 -11.36 -2.01
N ILE A 147 14.98 -11.06 -2.63
CA ILE A 147 14.31 -11.92 -3.60
C ILE A 147 14.54 -11.39 -5.01
N LYS A 148 15.08 -12.24 -5.88
CA LYS A 148 15.23 -11.89 -7.29
C LYS A 148 13.87 -11.80 -7.98
N VAL A 149 13.63 -10.67 -8.61
CA VAL A 149 12.46 -10.40 -9.44
C VAL A 149 12.95 -10.07 -10.85
N PHE A 150 12.24 -10.59 -11.84
CA PHE A 150 12.49 -10.34 -13.24
C PHE A 150 11.36 -9.50 -13.79
N GLU A 151 11.69 -8.39 -14.44
CA GLU A 151 10.76 -7.59 -15.23
C GLU A 151 10.96 -7.95 -16.70
N ILE A 152 9.87 -8.33 -17.39
CA ILE A 152 9.89 -8.63 -18.82
C ILE A 152 8.91 -7.71 -19.53
N GLU A 153 9.45 -6.79 -20.33
CA GLU A 153 8.71 -5.95 -21.27
C GLU A 153 8.58 -6.65 -22.63
N SER A 154 7.43 -6.51 -23.27
CA SER A 154 7.15 -6.98 -24.63
C SER A 154 6.10 -6.11 -25.32
N LYS A 155 5.94 -6.30 -26.63
CA LYS A 155 4.83 -5.74 -27.41
C LYS A 155 3.90 -6.84 -27.87
N ILE A 156 2.64 -6.80 -27.43
CA ILE A 156 1.60 -7.77 -27.81
C ILE A 156 0.57 -7.06 -28.70
N SER A 157 0.54 -7.41 -29.99
CA SER A 157 -0.30 -6.71 -30.98
C SER A 157 -0.08 -5.18 -30.97
N GLU A 158 1.18 -4.77 -31.03
CA GLU A 158 1.67 -3.37 -31.00
C GLU A 158 1.44 -2.60 -29.68
N GLN A 159 0.73 -3.19 -28.72
CA GLN A 159 0.51 -2.61 -27.38
C GLN A 159 1.62 -3.03 -26.43
N ASP A 160 2.11 -2.11 -25.62
CA ASP A 160 3.09 -2.43 -24.58
C ASP A 160 2.50 -3.34 -23.50
N ALA A 161 3.29 -4.29 -23.02
CA ALA A 161 2.94 -5.20 -21.94
C ALA A 161 4.17 -5.56 -21.12
N SER A 162 3.99 -5.63 -19.81
CA SER A 162 5.04 -6.04 -18.87
C SER A 162 4.56 -7.18 -17.98
N ILE A 163 5.51 -7.94 -17.44
CA ILE A 163 5.30 -8.85 -16.31
C ILE A 163 6.49 -8.75 -15.35
N GLU A 164 6.21 -8.49 -14.09
CA GLU A 164 7.15 -8.72 -12.98
C GLU A 164 6.89 -10.11 -12.41
N VAL A 165 7.94 -10.90 -12.21
CA VAL A 165 7.82 -12.31 -11.80
C VAL A 165 9.01 -12.74 -10.94
N THR A 166 8.77 -13.53 -9.90
CA THR A 166 9.86 -14.12 -9.09
C THR A 166 10.70 -15.11 -9.92
N GLU A 167 11.89 -15.45 -9.44
CA GLU A 167 12.70 -16.54 -10.03
C GLU A 167 11.95 -17.88 -10.14
N SER A 168 10.99 -18.13 -9.23
CA SER A 168 10.12 -19.32 -9.21
C SER A 168 8.97 -19.27 -10.21
N GLY A 169 8.76 -18.15 -10.92
CA GLY A 169 7.69 -18.00 -11.91
C GLY A 169 6.36 -17.50 -11.34
N ASP A 170 6.33 -17.00 -10.10
CA ASP A 170 5.13 -16.42 -9.50
C ASP A 170 4.99 -14.94 -9.94
N PRO A 171 3.91 -14.56 -10.65
CA PRO A 171 3.74 -13.19 -11.14
C PRO A 171 3.48 -12.25 -9.95
N LEU A 172 4.13 -11.08 -9.93
CA LEU A 172 3.86 -9.98 -9.00
C LEU A 172 2.87 -9.01 -9.63
N GLU A 173 3.16 -8.57 -10.84
CA GLU A 173 2.45 -7.52 -11.55
C GLU A 173 2.46 -7.80 -13.05
N ILE A 174 1.35 -7.48 -13.70
CA ILE A 174 1.19 -7.59 -15.13
C ILE A 174 0.50 -6.33 -15.62
N GLU A 175 1.12 -5.66 -16.58
CA GLU A 175 0.56 -4.47 -17.21
C GLU A 175 0.28 -4.72 -18.70
N ARG A 176 -0.75 -4.06 -19.22
CA ARG A 176 -1.12 -4.04 -20.64
C ARG A 176 -1.60 -2.68 -21.01
N GLU A 177 -0.96 -2.05 -21.98
CA GLU A 177 -1.51 -0.89 -22.63
C GLU A 177 -2.89 -1.25 -23.22
N ILE A 178 -3.90 -0.44 -22.88
CA ILE A 178 -5.23 -0.49 -23.46
C ILE A 178 -5.42 0.80 -24.27
N PRO A 179 -5.65 0.71 -25.59
CA PRO A 179 -6.05 1.87 -26.39
C PRO A 179 -7.25 2.56 -25.75
N ALA A 180 -7.24 3.89 -25.64
CA ALA A 180 -8.27 4.64 -24.92
C ALA A 180 -9.71 4.31 -25.35
N GLN A 181 -9.91 3.97 -26.63
CA GLN A 181 -11.20 3.55 -27.19
C GLN A 181 -11.70 2.18 -26.69
N ASN A 182 -10.81 1.34 -26.17
CA ASN A 182 -11.09 0.01 -25.62
C ASN A 182 -11.30 0.04 -24.10
N LEU A 183 -11.17 1.20 -23.45
CA LEU A 183 -11.48 1.32 -22.03
C LEU A 183 -12.98 1.03 -21.77
N PRO A 184 -13.31 0.41 -20.63
CA PRO A 184 -14.70 0.22 -20.22
C PRO A 184 -15.51 1.53 -20.29
N PRO A 185 -16.70 1.54 -20.92
CA PRO A 185 -17.50 2.77 -21.08
C PRO A 185 -17.75 3.52 -19.77
N ALA A 186 -17.97 2.79 -18.67
CA ALA A 186 -18.16 3.37 -17.34
C ALA A 186 -16.95 4.16 -16.81
N ILE A 187 -15.73 3.83 -17.27
CA ILE A 187 -14.52 4.59 -16.94
C ILE A 187 -14.48 5.86 -17.79
N ILE A 188 -14.74 5.76 -19.09
CA ILE A 188 -14.80 6.90 -20.02
C ILE A 188 -15.82 7.94 -19.55
N ASP A 189 -17.03 7.52 -19.16
CA ASP A 189 -18.09 8.41 -18.67
C ASP A 189 -17.65 9.20 -17.43
N LYS A 190 -16.97 8.53 -16.49
CA LYS A 190 -16.44 9.17 -15.28
C LYS A 190 -15.31 10.16 -15.60
N ILE A 191 -14.44 9.82 -16.55
CA ILE A 191 -13.36 10.70 -17.00
C ILE A 191 -13.94 11.94 -17.66
N ILE A 192 -14.85 11.81 -18.64
CA ILE A 192 -15.46 12.95 -19.34
C ILE A 192 -16.20 13.86 -18.35
N LYS A 193 -16.92 13.28 -17.38
CA LYS A 193 -17.62 14.06 -16.35
C LYS A 193 -16.67 14.86 -15.47
N LYS A 194 -15.53 14.28 -15.09
CA LYS A 194 -14.56 14.90 -14.17
C LYS A 194 -13.54 15.80 -14.87
N PHE A 195 -13.22 15.48 -16.12
CA PHE A 195 -12.19 16.08 -16.96
C PHE A 195 -12.74 16.30 -18.38
N PRO A 196 -13.69 17.22 -18.58
CA PRO A 196 -14.40 17.39 -19.86
C PRO A 196 -13.49 17.83 -21.03
N GLU A 197 -12.37 18.48 -20.73
CA GLU A 197 -11.33 18.85 -21.71
C GLU A 197 -10.11 17.90 -21.67
N GLY A 198 -10.18 16.85 -20.84
CA GLY A 198 -9.10 15.90 -20.64
C GLY A 198 -8.86 15.04 -21.88
N LYS A 199 -7.59 14.84 -22.23
CA LYS A 199 -7.17 13.90 -23.27
C LYS A 199 -6.45 12.73 -22.60
N ILE A 200 -6.94 11.52 -22.84
CA ILE A 200 -6.27 10.29 -22.40
C ILE A 200 -5.03 10.13 -23.27
N LYS A 201 -3.84 10.21 -22.66
CA LYS A 201 -2.57 10.01 -23.36
C LYS A 201 -2.18 8.53 -23.43
N GLU A 202 -2.50 7.81 -22.37
CA GLU A 202 -2.11 6.43 -22.13
C GLU A 202 -3.12 5.84 -21.14
N ALA A 203 -3.33 4.53 -21.23
CA ALA A 203 -4.14 3.79 -20.29
C ALA A 203 -3.66 2.35 -20.24
N GLU A 204 -3.62 1.78 -19.05
CA GLU A 204 -3.14 0.41 -18.83
C GLU A 204 -4.13 -0.39 -17.99
N GLN A 205 -4.19 -1.69 -18.26
CA GLN A 205 -4.74 -2.66 -17.32
C GLN A 205 -3.61 -3.18 -16.45
N VAL A 206 -3.75 -3.02 -15.14
CA VAL A 206 -2.79 -3.54 -14.15
C VAL A 206 -3.44 -4.69 -13.39
N GLN A 207 -2.75 -5.82 -13.29
CA GLN A 207 -3.10 -6.96 -12.43
C GLN A 207 -1.96 -7.19 -11.45
N LYS A 208 -2.24 -7.07 -10.15
CA LYS A 208 -1.30 -7.40 -9.07
C LYS A 208 -1.74 -8.69 -8.39
N PHE A 209 -0.77 -9.54 -8.06
CA PHE A 209 -1.02 -10.85 -7.48
C PHE A 209 -0.60 -10.85 -6.01
N TYR A 210 -1.44 -11.45 -5.17
CA TYR A 210 -1.21 -11.58 -3.75
C TYR A 210 -1.69 -12.95 -3.27
N TYR A 211 -1.09 -13.42 -2.18
CA TYR A 211 -1.53 -14.58 -1.43
C TYR A 211 -2.29 -14.09 -0.20
N GLU A 212 -3.55 -14.48 -0.08
CA GLU A 212 -4.34 -14.29 1.13
C GLU A 212 -4.29 -15.58 1.95
N ILE A 213 -3.94 -15.46 3.22
CA ILE A 213 -3.67 -16.56 4.13
C ILE A 213 -4.48 -16.34 5.41
N GLU A 214 -5.29 -17.32 5.77
CA GLU A 214 -5.94 -17.36 7.08
C GLU A 214 -5.07 -18.13 8.07
N ILE A 215 -4.76 -17.51 9.21
CA ILE A 215 -3.97 -18.12 10.29
C ILE A 215 -4.79 -18.07 11.57
N THR A 216 -4.90 -19.20 12.26
CA THR A 216 -5.45 -19.24 13.63
C THR A 216 -4.32 -19.25 14.64
N GLU A 217 -4.26 -18.22 15.48
CA GLU A 217 -3.30 -18.08 16.57
C GLU A 217 -4.04 -17.73 17.87
N ASN A 218 -3.76 -18.46 18.96
CA ASN A 218 -4.41 -18.26 20.27
C ASN A 218 -5.96 -18.29 20.20
N GLY A 219 -6.52 -19.10 19.31
CA GLY A 219 -7.98 -19.23 19.11
C GLY A 219 -8.62 -18.05 18.37
N LYS A 220 -7.83 -17.15 17.79
CA LYS A 220 -8.32 -16.07 16.91
C LYS A 220 -7.85 -16.33 15.48
N THR A 221 -8.72 -16.13 14.51
CA THR A 221 -8.35 -16.16 13.10
C THR A 221 -7.95 -14.77 12.62
N LYS A 222 -6.92 -14.73 11.78
CA LYS A 222 -6.38 -13.54 11.13
C LYS A 222 -6.26 -13.81 9.64
N GLU A 223 -6.65 -12.83 8.83
CA GLU A 223 -6.40 -12.82 7.39
C GLU A 223 -5.15 -11.98 7.14
N ILE A 224 -4.16 -12.57 6.46
CA ILE A 224 -2.89 -11.91 6.14
C ILE A 224 -2.68 -11.99 4.64
N ILE A 225 -2.32 -10.86 4.02
CA ILE A 225 -2.06 -10.77 2.59
C ILE A 225 -0.57 -10.56 2.38
N PHE A 226 0.05 -11.41 1.56
CA PHE A 226 1.45 -11.34 1.17
C PHE A 226 1.61 -11.11 -0.34
N SER A 227 2.64 -10.37 -0.74
CA SER A 227 3.14 -10.41 -2.12
C SER A 227 3.83 -11.76 -2.40
N PRO A 228 4.10 -12.09 -3.68
CA PRO A 228 4.94 -13.24 -4.04
C PRO A 228 6.38 -13.16 -3.53
N THR A 229 6.87 -11.97 -3.18
CA THR A 229 8.19 -11.78 -2.54
C THR A 229 8.16 -12.01 -1.03
N GLY A 230 6.98 -12.30 -0.46
CA GLY A 230 6.81 -12.51 0.98
C GLY A 230 6.64 -11.23 1.79
N GLU A 231 6.45 -10.09 1.13
CA GLU A 231 6.13 -8.81 1.79
C GLU A 231 4.68 -8.83 2.27
N MET A 232 4.45 -8.56 3.56
CA MET A 232 3.11 -8.46 4.11
C MET A 232 2.45 -7.14 3.70
N LYS A 233 1.35 -7.19 2.95
CA LYS A 233 0.60 -5.99 2.50
C LYS A 233 -0.54 -5.60 3.42
N LYS A 234 -1.16 -6.55 4.13
CA LYS A 234 -2.27 -6.27 5.05
C LYS A 234 -2.45 -7.39 6.08
N GLU A 235 -2.80 -7.02 7.31
CA GLU A 235 -3.33 -7.91 8.35
C GLU A 235 -4.73 -7.42 8.73
N LYS A 236 -5.75 -8.30 8.64
CA LYS A 236 -7.07 -8.05 9.23
C LYS A 236 -7.30 -9.02 10.37
N ASN A 237 -7.62 -8.47 11.55
CA ASN A 237 -8.17 -9.26 12.65
C ASN A 237 -9.67 -9.41 12.44
N ASP A 238 -10.22 -10.59 12.76
CA ASP A 238 -11.67 -10.77 12.87
C ASP A 238 -12.25 -9.68 13.78
N LYS A 239 -13.10 -8.82 13.21
CA LYS A 239 -14.11 -8.15 14.02
C LYS A 239 -14.93 -9.28 14.62
N LYS A 240 -14.86 -9.43 15.95
CA LYS A 240 -15.86 -10.23 16.67
C LYS A 240 -17.21 -9.89 16.07
N GLU A 241 -17.90 -10.90 15.55
CA GLU A 241 -19.35 -10.84 15.43
C GLU A 241 -19.85 -10.45 16.83
N GLU A 242 -20.31 -9.21 16.97
CA GLU A 242 -21.24 -8.87 18.04
C GLU A 242 -22.43 -9.78 17.81
N ASN A 243 -22.49 -10.86 18.58
CA ASN A 243 -23.72 -11.60 18.79
C ASN A 243 -24.72 -10.61 19.40
N ASP A 244 -25.49 -9.96 18.54
CA ASP A 244 -26.77 -9.37 18.90
C ASP A 244 -27.75 -10.53 19.14
N ASP A 245 -27.60 -11.19 20.30
CA ASP A 245 -28.68 -11.94 20.92
C ASP A 245 -29.58 -10.93 21.64
N ASP A 246 -30.70 -10.56 20.99
CA ASP A 246 -31.90 -9.99 21.61
C ASP A 246 -33.15 -10.77 21.14
#